data_AF-A0AAX7VVH9-F1
#
_entry.id   AF-A0AAX7VVH9-F1
#
_cell.length_a   1.000
_cell.length_b   1.000
_cell.length_c   1.000
_cell.angle_alpha   90.00
_cell.angle_beta   90.00
_cell.angle_gamma   90.00
#
_symmetry.space_group_name_H-M   'P 1'
#
loop_
_entity.id
_entity.type
_entity.pdbx_description
1 polymer ?
#
loop_
_entity_poly.entity_id
_entity_poly.type
_entity_poly.pdbx_seq_one_letter_code
_entity_poly.pdbx_strand_id
1 'polypeptide(L)'
;LHKKAKLRALEDERQQVQVVGLKEVYVTSAEEVIKMIQIGKNKIYNVPEGAEGSSMMDFVEKLLRDTLEINPTVEFGIERAHRALASRPAGDRQDKTRSIIVKFLRYRVKEEILRRAWEKKKVFLNGKLIFFDHDYPPVVLQKRKEYVEAKRVLKQKNIRFHTPFLAKLRVFYEDGTCLYQTAEEATTDMKDRGLPVNVTTSKESLVEQLSRTAWETMRGSTQRGTDDEREKDIRARLRTFRRQIIPSSEEL
;
A
#
# COMPACT_ATOMS: atom_id res chain seq x y z
N LEU A 1 11.76 -42.89 36.11
CA LEU A 1 13.24 -43.02 36.16
C LEU A 1 13.84 -42.49 34.87
N HIS A 2 14.36 -41.25 34.93
CA HIS A 2 15.57 -40.77 34.25
C HIS A 2 16.17 -41.61 33.09
N LYS A 3 16.30 -41.02 31.88
CA LYS A 3 17.59 -40.48 31.40
C LYS A 3 17.52 -39.83 30.01
N LYS A 4 18.34 -38.77 29.90
CA LYS A 4 18.58 -37.82 28.82
C LYS A 4 19.27 -38.42 27.56
N ALA A 5 19.01 -37.73 26.45
CA ALA A 5 19.93 -37.29 25.38
C ALA A 5 20.54 -38.29 24.38
N LYS A 6 20.27 -38.02 23.08
CA LYS A 6 21.31 -37.63 22.11
C LYS A 6 20.69 -36.90 20.92
N LEU A 7 20.64 -35.56 20.99
CA LEU A 7 20.47 -34.71 19.80
C LEU A 7 21.74 -34.90 18.95
N ARG A 8 21.63 -35.64 17.85
CA ARG A 8 22.60 -35.51 16.75
C ARG A 8 22.06 -34.41 15.86
N ALA A 9 22.70 -33.25 15.90
CA ALA A 9 22.61 -32.30 14.81
C ALA A 9 23.20 -33.00 13.58
N LEU A 10 22.32 -33.42 12.68
CA LEU A 10 22.69 -33.66 11.29
C LEU A 10 22.38 -32.35 10.59
N GLU A 11 23.44 -31.61 10.25
CA GLU A 11 23.39 -30.58 9.22
C GLU A 11 22.85 -31.24 7.95
N ASP A 12 21.57 -31.04 7.69
CA ASP A 12 20.97 -31.39 6.42
C ASP A 12 21.18 -30.18 5.50
N GLU A 13 21.97 -30.36 4.44
CA GLU A 13 22.28 -29.36 3.39
C GLU A 13 21.04 -28.97 2.56
N ARG A 14 19.84 -29.28 3.06
CA ARG A 14 18.56 -28.87 2.54
C ARG A 14 17.78 -28.28 3.69
N GLN A 15 17.91 -26.96 3.83
CA GLN A 15 17.15 -26.13 4.74
C GLN A 15 15.67 -26.09 4.31
N GLN A 16 14.98 -27.23 4.37
CA GLN A 16 13.52 -27.24 4.40
C GLN A 16 13.10 -26.86 5.81
N VAL A 17 12.92 -25.56 6.00
CA VAL A 17 12.20 -25.02 7.14
C VAL A 17 10.82 -25.67 7.13
N GLN A 18 10.53 -26.52 8.10
CA GLN A 18 9.20 -27.08 8.29
C GLN A 18 8.29 -25.95 8.78
N VAL A 19 7.66 -25.23 7.85
CA VAL A 19 6.77 -24.13 8.20
C VAL A 19 5.40 -24.69 8.59
N VAL A 20 5.30 -25.12 9.85
CA VAL A 20 4.03 -25.57 10.42
C VAL A 20 3.13 -24.35 10.64
N GLY A 21 2.06 -24.22 9.85
CA GLY A 21 0.99 -23.24 10.08
C GLY A 21 0.74 -22.20 8.98
N LEU A 22 1.40 -22.27 7.82
CA LEU A 22 1.03 -21.42 6.67
C LEU A 22 -0.11 -22.05 5.89
N LYS A 23 -1.24 -21.33 5.78
CA LYS A 23 -2.31 -21.66 4.85
C LYS A 23 -1.91 -21.13 3.48
N GLU A 24 -1.72 -22.02 2.50
CA GLU A 24 -1.60 -21.61 1.11
C GLU A 24 -2.91 -20.92 0.69
N VAL A 25 -2.79 -19.67 0.25
CA VAL A 25 -3.89 -18.88 -0.30
C VAL A 25 -3.56 -18.67 -1.76
N TYR A 26 -4.41 -19.20 -2.65
CA TYR A 26 -4.28 -18.96 -4.08
C TYR A 26 -4.57 -17.48 -4.35
N VAL A 27 -3.63 -16.80 -5.01
CA VAL A 27 -3.76 -15.37 -5.31
C VAL A 27 -3.89 -15.20 -6.81
N THR A 28 -4.93 -14.45 -7.23
CA THR A 28 -5.31 -14.35 -8.65
C THR A 28 -4.54 -13.27 -9.40
N SER A 29 -3.97 -12.30 -8.67
CA SER A 29 -3.18 -11.21 -9.25
C SER A 29 -2.13 -10.65 -8.26
N ALA A 30 -1.10 -10.00 -8.80
CA ALA A 30 -0.10 -9.30 -7.98
C ALA A 30 -0.72 -8.20 -7.08
N GLU A 31 -1.87 -7.64 -7.48
CA GLU A 31 -2.59 -6.63 -6.69
C GLU A 31 -3.18 -7.24 -5.42
N GLU A 32 -3.61 -8.50 -5.47
CA GLU A 32 -4.14 -9.21 -4.32
C GLU A 32 -3.02 -9.59 -3.33
N VAL A 33 -1.82 -9.91 -3.83
CA VAL A 33 -0.62 -10.07 -2.99
C VAL A 33 -0.26 -8.76 -2.29
N ILE A 34 -0.23 -7.65 -3.03
CA ILE A 34 0.04 -6.31 -2.47
C ILE A 34 -1.01 -5.96 -1.41
N LYS A 35 -2.29 -6.27 -1.68
CA LYS A 35 -3.38 -6.13 -0.72
C LYS A 35 -3.07 -6.90 0.57
N MET A 36 -2.69 -8.17 0.49
CA MET A 36 -2.40 -8.99 1.68
C MET A 36 -1.22 -8.44 2.50
N ILE A 37 -0.12 -8.06 1.85
CA ILE A 37 1.06 -7.50 2.52
C ILE A 37 0.72 -6.19 3.24
N GLN A 38 -0.13 -5.37 2.62
CA GLN A 38 -0.41 -4.02 3.08
C GLN A 38 -1.63 -3.94 4.01
N ILE A 39 -2.44 -4.99 4.06
CA ILE A 39 -3.64 -5.05 4.90
C ILE A 39 -3.31 -4.82 6.37
N GLY A 40 -2.14 -5.24 6.84
CA GLY A 40 -1.68 -5.05 8.22
C GLY A 40 -1.04 -3.70 8.52
N LYS A 41 -0.73 -2.87 7.51
CA LYS A 41 0.05 -1.63 7.70
C LYS A 41 -0.80 -0.37 7.76
N ASN A 42 -0.54 0.47 8.74
CA ASN A 42 -1.08 1.82 8.88
C ASN A 42 0.05 2.84 9.01
N LYS A 43 -0.31 4.10 8.81
CA LYS A 43 0.58 5.23 8.81
C LYS A 43 0.05 6.30 9.76
N ILE A 44 0.93 6.78 10.64
CA ILE A 44 0.64 7.85 11.59
C ILE A 44 1.45 9.07 11.17
N TYR A 45 0.77 10.19 10.99
CA TYR A 45 1.36 11.46 10.52
C TYR A 45 1.46 12.48 11.65
N ASN A 46 2.37 13.45 11.46
CA ASN A 46 2.56 14.60 12.34
C ASN A 46 2.98 14.29 13.77
N VAL A 47 3.57 13.12 14.00
CA VAL A 47 4.20 12.79 15.28
C VAL A 47 5.54 13.52 15.37
N PRO A 48 5.82 14.32 16.42
CA PRO A 48 7.10 15.02 16.58
C PRO A 48 8.28 14.06 16.53
N GLU A 49 9.33 14.38 15.77
CA GLU A 49 10.56 13.57 15.70
C GLU A 49 11.23 13.52 17.08
N GLY A 50 11.58 12.31 17.55
CA GLY A 50 12.24 12.11 18.85
C GLY A 50 11.29 11.92 20.03
N ALA A 51 9.97 12.05 19.82
CA ALA A 51 8.97 11.81 20.87
C ALA A 51 8.88 10.33 21.31
N GLU A 52 9.46 9.42 20.54
CA GLU A 52 9.27 7.98 20.73
C GLU A 52 10.19 7.37 21.79
N GLY A 53 11.25 8.08 22.18
CA GLY A 53 12.22 7.58 23.14
C GLY A 53 12.98 6.35 22.63
N SER A 54 13.15 5.35 23.48
CA SER A 54 13.97 4.16 23.21
C SER A 54 13.25 3.08 22.39
N SER A 55 11.93 2.94 22.55
CA SER A 55 11.15 1.86 21.94
C SER A 55 9.96 2.43 21.17
N MET A 56 10.03 2.27 19.85
CA MET A 56 8.96 2.70 18.95
C MET A 56 7.66 1.92 19.18
N MET A 57 7.74 0.64 19.55
CA MET A 57 6.56 -0.19 19.77
C MET A 57 5.80 0.27 21.02
N ASP A 58 6.52 0.46 22.13
CA ASP A 58 5.93 0.92 23.40
C ASP A 58 5.34 2.32 23.25
N PHE A 59 6.03 3.19 22.51
CA PHE A 59 5.53 4.52 22.18
C PHE A 59 4.21 4.45 21.39
N VAL A 60 4.14 3.64 20.34
CA VAL A 60 2.91 3.50 19.53
C VAL A 60 1.78 2.91 20.35
N GLU A 61 2.06 1.91 21.18
CA GLU A 61 1.06 1.32 22.07
C GLU A 61 0.49 2.35 23.04
N LYS A 62 1.36 3.12 23.71
CA LYS A 62 0.96 4.20 24.59
C LYS A 62 0.16 5.27 23.83
N LEU A 63 0.66 5.72 22.68
CA LEU A 63 -0.02 6.68 21.81
C LEU A 63 -1.44 6.25 21.48
N LEU A 64 -1.64 4.99 21.10
CA LEU A 64 -2.96 4.46 20.73
C LEU A 64 -3.91 4.43 21.93
N ARG A 65 -3.42 4.04 23.11
CA ARG A 65 -4.23 4.01 24.35
C ARG A 65 -4.65 5.42 24.76
N ASP A 66 -3.68 6.34 24.83
CA ASP A 66 -3.89 7.71 25.30
C ASP A 66 -4.79 8.50 24.35
N THR A 67 -4.63 8.31 23.04
CA THR A 67 -5.30 9.15 22.04
C THR A 67 -6.66 8.61 21.59
N LEU A 68 -6.85 7.28 21.58
CA LEU A 68 -8.05 6.62 21.05
C LEU A 68 -8.93 5.98 22.12
N GLU A 69 -8.62 6.14 23.42
CA GLU A 69 -9.42 5.64 24.55
C GLU A 69 -9.72 4.13 24.45
N ILE A 70 -8.73 3.37 23.97
CA ILE A 70 -8.86 1.92 23.79
C ILE A 70 -8.66 1.24 25.14
N ASN A 71 -9.51 0.25 25.42
CA ASN A 71 -9.45 -0.51 26.67
C ASN A 71 -8.02 -1.06 26.92
N PRO A 72 -7.45 -0.86 28.12
CA PRO A 72 -6.13 -1.37 28.50
C PRO A 72 -5.92 -2.87 28.25
N THR A 73 -6.97 -3.68 28.31
CA THR A 73 -6.89 -5.14 28.10
C THR A 73 -6.69 -5.55 26.65
N VAL A 74 -6.90 -4.64 25.69
CA VAL A 74 -6.72 -4.95 24.27
C VAL A 74 -5.23 -5.06 23.96
N GLU A 75 -4.80 -6.24 23.50
CA GLU A 75 -3.49 -6.44 22.93
C GLU A 75 -3.46 -5.99 21.47
N PHE A 76 -2.59 -5.02 21.16
CA PHE A 76 -2.50 -4.49 19.80
C PHE A 76 -1.86 -5.47 18.81
N GLY A 77 -0.96 -6.34 19.28
CA GLY A 77 -0.22 -7.26 18.41
C GLY A 77 0.56 -6.50 17.33
N ILE A 78 1.40 -5.55 17.73
CA ILE A 78 2.27 -4.80 16.81
C ILE A 78 3.43 -5.72 16.41
N GLU A 79 3.52 -6.07 15.13
CA GLU A 79 4.65 -6.85 14.60
C GLU A 79 5.87 -5.97 14.38
N ARG A 80 5.66 -4.73 13.90
CA ARG A 80 6.74 -3.78 13.64
C ARG A 80 6.24 -2.34 13.69
N ALA A 81 7.03 -1.44 14.25
CA ALA A 81 6.81 0.00 14.18
C ALA A 81 8.13 0.72 13.93
N HIS A 82 8.13 1.72 13.02
CA HIS A 82 9.33 2.49 12.65
C HIS A 82 8.93 3.78 11.93
N ARG A 83 9.83 4.77 11.93
CA ARG A 83 9.71 5.94 11.05
C ARG A 83 9.91 5.53 9.59
N ALA A 84 9.26 6.24 8.67
CA ALA A 84 9.54 6.12 7.25
C ALA A 84 11.02 6.39 6.96
N LEU A 85 11.59 5.66 6.01
CA LEU A 85 13.03 5.68 5.68
C LEU A 85 13.50 6.95 4.96
N ALA A 86 12.63 7.96 4.81
CA ALA A 86 13.02 9.24 4.24
C ALA A 86 14.09 9.91 5.11
N SER A 87 14.93 10.74 4.47
CA SER A 87 15.92 11.56 5.18
C SER A 87 15.22 12.38 6.27
N ARG A 88 15.86 12.45 7.44
CA ARG A 88 15.36 13.29 8.52
C ARG A 88 15.29 14.73 7.99
N PRO A 89 14.13 15.39 8.09
CA PRO A 89 14.02 16.79 7.68
C PRO A 89 15.07 17.64 8.40
N ALA A 90 15.75 18.51 7.64
CA ALA A 90 16.84 19.33 8.15
C ALA A 90 16.32 20.50 9.00
N GLY A 91 17.00 20.74 10.13
CA GLY A 91 16.69 21.80 11.09
C GLY A 91 15.57 21.44 12.08
N ASP A 92 15.31 22.35 13.01
CA ASP A 92 14.26 22.22 14.05
C ASP A 92 12.84 22.50 13.51
N ARG A 93 12.65 22.30 12.19
CA ARG A 93 11.37 22.47 11.50
C ARG A 93 10.42 21.34 11.88
N GLN A 94 9.79 21.50 13.04
CA GLN A 94 8.81 20.58 13.59
C GLN A 94 7.56 20.38 12.73
N ASP A 95 7.39 21.19 11.70
CA ASP A 95 6.27 21.11 10.75
C ASP A 95 6.43 19.97 9.75
N LYS A 96 7.67 19.52 9.48
CA LYS A 96 7.93 18.40 8.58
C LYS A 96 8.48 17.25 9.42
N THR A 97 7.63 16.25 9.69
CA THR A 97 8.02 15.05 10.45
C THR A 97 7.83 13.82 9.57
N ARG A 98 8.69 12.80 9.73
CA ARG A 98 8.49 11.54 9.00
C ARG A 98 7.32 10.80 9.63
N SER A 99 6.45 10.25 8.80
CA SER A 99 5.37 9.38 9.28
C SER A 99 5.92 8.15 9.98
N ILE A 100 5.20 7.64 10.97
CA ILE A 100 5.45 6.33 11.57
C ILE A 100 4.62 5.28 10.81
N ILE A 101 5.26 4.19 10.41
CA ILE A 101 4.63 3.04 9.78
C ILE A 101 4.54 1.94 10.83
N VAL A 102 3.33 1.47 11.09
CA VAL A 102 3.03 0.41 12.05
C VAL A 102 2.44 -0.77 11.28
N LYS A 103 2.88 -1.99 11.61
CA LYS A 103 2.35 -3.24 11.10
C LYS A 103 1.71 -4.01 12.25
N PHE A 104 0.42 -4.27 12.14
CA PHE A 104 -0.31 -5.11 13.08
C PHE A 104 -0.36 -6.56 12.59
N LEU A 105 -0.27 -7.48 13.55
CA LEU A 105 -0.45 -8.91 13.35
C LEU A 105 -1.89 -9.24 12.94
N ARG A 106 -2.87 -8.54 13.54
CA ARG A 106 -4.30 -8.78 13.33
C ARG A 106 -4.94 -7.62 12.58
N TYR A 107 -5.45 -7.89 11.37
CA TYR A 107 -6.18 -6.90 10.57
C TYR A 107 -7.36 -6.27 11.31
N ARG A 108 -8.11 -7.07 12.09
CA ARG A 108 -9.25 -6.57 12.88
C ARG A 108 -8.86 -5.47 13.87
N VAL A 109 -7.70 -5.60 14.51
CA VAL A 109 -7.18 -4.60 15.46
C VAL A 109 -6.80 -3.31 14.74
N LYS A 110 -6.15 -3.42 13.57
CA LYS A 110 -5.84 -2.26 12.73
C LYS A 110 -7.09 -1.50 12.33
N GLU A 111 -8.11 -2.18 11.81
CA GLU A 111 -9.35 -1.54 11.36
C GLU A 111 -10.09 -0.86 12.52
N GLU A 112 -10.07 -1.50 13.69
CA GLU A 112 -10.64 -0.95 14.91
C GLU A 112 -9.97 0.38 15.31
N ILE A 113 -8.63 0.43 15.24
CA ILE A 113 -7.83 1.62 15.51
C ILE A 113 -8.17 2.74 14.52
N LEU A 114 -8.18 2.43 13.21
CA LEU A 114 -8.48 3.42 12.17
C LEU A 114 -9.91 3.94 12.30
N ARG A 115 -10.87 3.05 12.58
CA ARG A 115 -12.27 3.43 12.78
C ARG A 115 -12.40 4.42 13.95
N ARG A 116 -11.83 4.12 15.12
CA ARG A 116 -11.84 5.03 16.27
C ARG A 116 -11.18 6.37 15.97
N ALA A 117 -10.02 6.34 15.30
CA ALA A 117 -9.32 7.57 14.93
C ALA A 117 -10.16 8.47 14.01
N TRP A 118 -10.86 7.88 13.04
CA TRP A 118 -11.71 8.61 12.11
C TRP A 118 -13.03 9.07 12.73
N GLU A 119 -13.63 8.28 13.63
CA GLU A 119 -14.81 8.66 14.42
C GLU A 119 -14.51 9.88 15.30
N LYS A 120 -13.33 9.93 15.93
CA LYS A 120 -12.90 11.04 16.77
C LYS A 120 -12.61 12.33 15.99
N LYS A 121 -12.42 12.24 14.67
CA LYS A 121 -12.11 13.33 13.69
C LYS A 121 -10.82 14.10 13.94
N LYS A 122 -10.55 14.52 15.18
CA LYS A 122 -9.36 15.25 15.61
C LYS A 122 -8.70 14.50 16.75
N VAL A 123 -7.49 14.02 16.50
CA VAL A 123 -6.71 13.27 17.49
C VAL A 123 -5.46 14.07 17.82
N PHE A 124 -5.23 14.37 19.09
CA PHE A 124 -4.12 15.21 19.53
C PHE A 124 -3.08 14.41 20.31
N LEU A 125 -1.81 14.71 20.07
CA LEU A 125 -0.67 14.28 20.86
C LEU A 125 0.06 15.53 21.36
N ASN A 126 0.07 15.76 22.68
CA ASN A 126 0.71 16.93 23.30
C ASN A 126 0.31 18.26 22.62
N GLY A 127 -0.98 18.43 22.33
CA GLY A 127 -1.52 19.62 21.65
C GLY A 127 -1.32 19.67 20.12
N LYS A 128 -0.58 18.73 19.52
CA LYS A 128 -0.41 18.65 18.05
C LYS A 128 -1.39 17.65 17.43
N LEU A 129 -2.00 18.04 16.32
CA LEU A 129 -2.93 17.21 15.57
C LEU A 129 -2.18 16.11 14.81
N ILE A 130 -2.50 14.86 15.12
CA ILE A 130 -1.99 13.67 14.45
C ILE A 130 -3.07 13.04 13.58
N PHE A 131 -2.65 12.31 12.56
CA PHE A 131 -3.56 11.63 11.62
C PHE A 131 -3.21 10.16 11.48
N PHE A 132 -4.24 9.33 11.36
CA PHE A 132 -4.12 7.91 11.11
C PHE A 132 -4.70 7.59 9.74
N ASP A 133 -3.95 6.89 8.91
CA ASP A 133 -4.43 6.42 7.61
C ASP A 133 -3.86 5.02 7.32
N HIS A 134 -4.38 4.37 6.28
CA HIS A 134 -3.74 3.18 5.75
C HIS A 134 -2.45 3.57 5.02
N ASP A 135 -1.47 2.67 5.06
CA ASP A 135 -0.28 2.81 4.23
C ASP A 135 -0.63 2.32 2.81
N TYR A 136 -1.17 3.17 1.94
CA TYR A 136 -1.49 2.75 0.56
C TYR A 136 -0.23 2.74 -0.33
N PRO A 137 -0.06 1.73 -1.21
CA PRO A 137 1.01 1.79 -2.20
C PRO A 137 0.74 2.90 -3.22
N PRO A 138 1.77 3.46 -3.88
CA PRO A 138 1.63 4.59 -4.79
C PRO A 138 0.60 4.39 -5.91
N VAL A 139 0.52 3.19 -6.49
CA VAL A 139 -0.45 2.84 -7.53
C VAL A 139 -1.89 3.01 -7.05
N VAL A 140 -2.15 2.65 -5.79
CA VAL A 140 -3.49 2.72 -5.19
C VAL A 140 -3.84 4.15 -4.83
N LEU A 141 -2.86 4.92 -4.35
CA LEU A 141 -3.01 6.36 -4.16
C LEU A 141 -3.33 7.07 -5.48
N GLN A 142 -2.70 6.66 -6.58
CA GLN A 142 -2.96 7.21 -7.92
C GLN A 142 -4.38 6.89 -8.37
N LYS A 143 -4.81 5.62 -8.33
CA LYS A 143 -6.20 5.22 -8.64
C LYS A 143 -7.21 5.99 -7.76
N ARG A 144 -6.91 6.21 -6.48
CA ARG A 144 -7.77 7.00 -5.57
C ARG A 144 -7.88 8.47 -5.95
N LYS A 145 -6.84 9.06 -6.56
CA LYS A 145 -6.82 10.44 -7.05
C LYS A 145 -7.66 10.60 -8.31
N GLU A 146 -7.82 9.57 -9.12
CA GLU A 146 -8.66 9.63 -10.32
C GLU A 146 -10.13 9.92 -9.99
N TYR A 147 -10.61 9.48 -8.82
CA TYR A 147 -11.96 9.79 -8.34
C TYR A 147 -12.14 11.22 -7.82
N VAL A 148 -11.16 12.12 -7.93
CA VAL A 148 -11.26 13.49 -7.37
C VAL A 148 -12.47 14.23 -7.93
N GLU A 149 -12.73 14.13 -9.24
CA GLU A 149 -13.88 14.79 -9.88
C GLU A 149 -15.22 14.22 -9.40
N ALA A 150 -15.35 12.88 -9.41
CA ALA A 150 -16.53 12.20 -8.88
C ALA A 150 -16.80 12.60 -7.41
N LYS A 151 -15.78 12.55 -6.55
CA LYS A 151 -15.89 12.90 -5.12
C LYS A 151 -16.27 14.36 -4.92
N ARG A 152 -15.75 15.28 -5.74
CA ARG A 152 -16.09 16.71 -5.69
C ARG A 152 -17.59 16.89 -5.90
N VAL A 153 -18.15 16.28 -6.94
CA VAL A 153 -19.58 16.39 -7.27
C VAL A 153 -20.45 15.69 -6.23
N LEU A 154 -20.09 14.49 -5.78
CA LEU A 154 -20.81 13.79 -4.72
C LEU A 154 -20.87 14.62 -3.42
N LYS A 155 -19.76 15.26 -3.05
CA LYS A 155 -19.73 16.16 -1.89
C LYS A 155 -20.60 17.40 -2.08
N GLN A 156 -20.58 18.02 -3.26
CA GLN A 156 -21.44 19.17 -3.58
C GLN A 156 -22.93 18.83 -3.53
N LYS A 157 -23.29 17.62 -3.95
CA LYS A 157 -24.68 17.12 -3.93
C LYS A 157 -25.07 16.45 -2.62
N ASN A 158 -24.18 16.48 -1.61
CA ASN A 158 -24.37 15.84 -0.30
C ASN A 158 -24.73 14.34 -0.38
N ILE A 159 -24.24 13.64 -1.41
CA ILE A 159 -24.43 12.21 -1.59
C ILE A 159 -23.38 11.49 -0.75
N ARG A 160 -23.80 10.50 0.04
CA ARG A 160 -22.86 9.72 0.85
C ARG A 160 -22.03 8.80 -0.05
N PHE A 161 -20.74 8.73 0.22
CA PHE A 161 -19.84 7.80 -0.48
C PHE A 161 -18.72 7.34 0.44
N HIS A 162 -18.20 6.14 0.18
CA HIS A 162 -17.03 5.57 0.83
C HIS A 162 -15.98 5.18 -0.21
N THR A 163 -14.70 5.22 0.18
CA THR A 163 -13.60 4.71 -0.67
C THR A 163 -13.00 3.46 -0.02
N PRO A 164 -13.64 2.28 -0.18
CA PRO A 164 -13.10 1.05 0.36
C PRO A 164 -11.74 0.71 -0.28
N PHE A 165 -10.95 -0.03 0.48
CA PHE A 165 -9.68 -0.58 0.03
C PHE A 165 -9.90 -1.52 -1.18
N LEU A 166 -9.09 -1.47 -2.25
CA LEU A 166 -7.91 -0.65 -2.49
C LEU A 166 -8.23 0.75 -3.01
N ALA A 167 -8.97 0.85 -4.11
CA ALA A 167 -9.32 2.10 -4.78
C ALA A 167 -10.68 1.99 -5.48
N LYS A 168 -11.69 1.47 -4.78
CA LYS A 168 -13.07 1.45 -5.29
C LYS A 168 -13.83 2.66 -4.76
N LEU A 169 -14.85 3.09 -5.48
CA LEU A 169 -15.77 4.14 -5.01
C LEU A 169 -17.14 3.52 -4.77
N ARG A 170 -17.60 3.53 -3.52
CA ARG A 170 -18.95 3.13 -3.14
C ARG A 170 -19.81 4.38 -2.97
N VAL A 171 -20.91 4.48 -3.68
CA VAL A 171 -21.84 5.61 -3.61
C VAL A 171 -23.21 5.12 -3.18
N PHE A 172 -23.84 5.85 -2.25
CA PHE A 172 -25.16 5.54 -1.73
C PHE A 172 -26.18 6.52 -2.32
N TYR A 173 -26.79 6.13 -3.44
CA TYR A 173 -27.90 6.84 -4.06
C TYR A 173 -29.23 6.49 -3.39
N GLU A 174 -30.30 7.18 -3.78
CA GLU A 174 -31.65 6.92 -3.27
C GLU A 174 -32.21 5.58 -3.77
N ASP A 175 -31.85 5.18 -5.00
CA ASP A 175 -32.27 3.95 -5.66
C ASP A 175 -31.39 2.72 -5.32
N GLY A 176 -30.24 2.93 -4.67
CA GLY A 176 -29.36 1.84 -4.29
C GLY A 176 -27.91 2.25 -4.02
N THR A 177 -27.09 1.23 -3.78
CA THR A 177 -25.64 1.41 -3.57
C THR A 177 -24.88 0.93 -4.81
N CYS A 178 -24.12 1.82 -5.44
CA CYS A 178 -23.23 1.48 -6.55
C CYS A 178 -21.78 1.31 -6.06
N LEU A 179 -21.05 0.37 -6.63
CA LEU A 179 -19.64 0.13 -6.35
C LEU A 179 -18.84 0.16 -7.65
N TYR A 180 -18.12 1.25 -7.88
CA TYR A 180 -17.31 1.44 -9.07
C TYR A 180 -15.88 0.94 -8.86
N GLN A 181 -15.34 0.31 -9.89
CA GLN A 181 -13.96 -0.16 -9.92
C GLN A 181 -13.01 0.90 -10.49
N THR A 182 -13.50 1.73 -11.41
CA THR A 182 -12.72 2.80 -12.04
C THR A 182 -13.41 4.16 -11.93
N ALA A 183 -12.62 5.24 -12.05
CA ALA A 183 -13.15 6.60 -12.08
C ALA A 183 -13.99 6.87 -13.33
N GLU A 184 -13.63 6.26 -14.46
CA GLU A 184 -14.39 6.35 -15.71
C GLU A 184 -15.79 5.78 -15.53
N GLU A 185 -15.91 4.54 -15.04
CA GLU A 185 -17.19 3.88 -14.74
C GLU A 185 -18.07 4.75 -13.82
N ALA A 186 -17.47 5.29 -12.76
CA ALA A 186 -18.17 6.18 -11.83
C ALA A 186 -18.67 7.46 -12.51
N THR A 187 -17.81 8.14 -13.29
CA THR A 187 -18.18 9.41 -13.93
C THR A 187 -19.19 9.25 -15.06
N THR A 188 -19.14 8.13 -15.80
CA THR A 188 -20.15 7.83 -16.83
C THR A 188 -21.51 7.59 -16.19
N ASP A 189 -21.62 6.70 -15.21
CA ASP A 189 -22.89 6.43 -14.52
C ASP A 189 -23.43 7.68 -13.79
N MET A 190 -22.55 8.47 -13.18
CA MET A 190 -22.94 9.75 -12.58
C MET A 190 -23.51 10.74 -13.61
N LYS A 191 -22.93 10.80 -14.82
CA LYS A 191 -23.42 11.65 -15.91
C LYS A 191 -24.79 11.17 -16.40
N ASP A 192 -24.97 9.87 -16.56
CA ASP A 192 -26.25 9.26 -16.97
C ASP A 192 -27.35 9.51 -15.92
N ARG A 193 -26.96 9.62 -14.64
CA ARG A 193 -27.83 10.05 -13.53
C ARG A 193 -28.06 11.57 -13.46
N GLY A 194 -27.59 12.34 -14.45
CA GLY A 194 -27.77 13.79 -14.52
C GLY A 194 -26.89 14.60 -13.58
N LEU A 195 -25.81 14.03 -13.03
CA LEU A 195 -24.86 14.78 -12.22
C LEU A 195 -23.86 15.55 -13.10
N PRO A 196 -23.47 16.78 -12.70
CA PRO A 196 -22.57 17.62 -13.49
C PRO A 196 -21.10 17.19 -13.31
N VAL A 197 -20.74 16.03 -13.87
CA VAL A 197 -19.39 15.47 -13.85
C VAL A 197 -18.72 15.55 -15.23
N ASN A 198 -17.41 15.79 -15.23
CA ASN A 198 -16.59 15.58 -16.40
C ASN A 198 -16.14 14.11 -16.44
N VAL A 199 -16.44 13.41 -17.55
CA VAL A 199 -16.01 12.02 -17.72
C VAL A 199 -14.49 11.97 -17.74
N THR A 200 -13.91 11.26 -16.78
CA THR A 200 -12.46 11.13 -16.68
C THR A 200 -12.04 9.91 -17.46
N THR A 201 -11.37 10.10 -18.60
CA THR A 201 -10.75 9.00 -19.32
C THR A 201 -9.51 8.56 -18.56
N SER A 202 -9.44 7.27 -18.21
CA SER A 202 -8.22 6.68 -17.65
C SER A 202 -7.07 6.92 -18.64
N LYS A 203 -6.01 7.60 -18.20
CA LYS A 203 -4.75 7.55 -18.94
C LYS A 203 -4.22 6.14 -18.74
N GLU A 204 -4.22 5.34 -19.81
CA GLU A 204 -3.60 4.02 -19.81
C GLU A 204 -2.30 4.04 -19.00
N SER A 205 -2.26 3.23 -17.94
CA SER A 205 -1.07 3.14 -17.10
C SER A 205 0.09 2.65 -17.96
N LEU A 206 1.31 3.19 -17.78
CA LEU A 206 2.51 2.67 -18.45
C LEU A 206 2.64 1.14 -18.26
N VAL A 207 2.16 0.60 -17.14
CA VAL A 207 2.12 -0.84 -16.88
C VAL A 207 1.10 -1.56 -17.77
N GLU A 208 -0.07 -0.97 -18.00
CA GLU A 208 -1.08 -1.48 -18.93
C GLU A 208 -0.57 -1.41 -20.37
N GLN A 209 0.08 -0.30 -20.75
CA GLN A 209 0.72 -0.13 -22.06
C GLN A 209 1.84 -1.15 -22.30
N LEU A 210 2.72 -1.32 -21.31
CA LEU A 210 3.82 -2.31 -21.35
C LEU A 210 3.28 -3.75 -21.37
N SER A 211 2.23 -4.04 -20.62
CA SER A 211 1.62 -5.37 -20.64
C SER A 211 1.00 -5.65 -22.02
N ARG A 212 0.28 -4.70 -22.61
CA ARG A 212 -0.32 -4.86 -23.94
C ARG A 212 0.73 -5.06 -25.03
N THR A 213 1.77 -4.23 -25.03
CA THR A 213 2.90 -4.34 -25.99
C THR A 213 3.70 -5.64 -25.79
N ALA A 214 3.89 -6.11 -24.56
CA ALA A 214 4.58 -7.37 -24.29
C ALA A 214 3.83 -8.58 -24.90
N TRP A 215 2.50 -8.60 -24.82
CA TRP A 215 1.67 -9.66 -25.39
C TRP A 215 1.50 -9.56 -26.92
N GLU A 216 1.48 -8.36 -27.48
CA GLU A 216 1.49 -8.15 -28.95
C GLU A 216 2.81 -8.61 -29.58
N THR A 217 3.95 -8.38 -28.92
CA THR A 217 5.28 -8.80 -29.40
C THR A 217 5.43 -10.33 -29.44
N MET A 218 4.77 -11.06 -28.53
CA MET A 218 4.81 -12.53 -28.52
C MET A 218 4.01 -13.18 -29.66
N ARG A 219 2.98 -12.52 -30.20
CA ARG A 219 2.21 -13.07 -31.34
C ARG A 219 2.92 -12.91 -32.68
N GLY A 220 3.92 -12.03 -32.76
CA GLY A 220 4.66 -11.75 -34.00
C GLY A 220 5.91 -12.59 -34.26
N SER A 221 6.39 -13.41 -33.30
CA SER A 221 7.62 -14.20 -33.46
C SER A 221 7.39 -15.71 -33.32
N THR A 222 6.51 -16.25 -34.14
CA THR A 222 6.60 -17.68 -34.48
C THR A 222 7.55 -17.83 -35.68
N GLN A 223 8.81 -17.43 -35.50
CA GLN A 223 9.90 -17.96 -36.32
C GLN A 223 10.79 -18.80 -35.40
N ARG A 224 10.82 -20.09 -35.71
CA ARG A 224 11.52 -21.14 -34.99
C ARG A 224 13.03 -21.02 -35.28
N GLY A 225 13.66 -19.98 -34.75
CA GLY A 225 15.12 -19.83 -34.72
C GLY A 225 15.72 -20.75 -33.66
N THR A 226 16.90 -21.28 -33.93
CA THR A 226 17.65 -22.14 -32.99
C THR A 226 17.99 -21.37 -31.70
N ASP A 227 18.09 -22.06 -30.57
CA ASP A 227 18.30 -21.45 -29.24
C ASP A 227 19.46 -20.43 -29.19
N ASP A 228 20.51 -20.64 -30.00
CA ASP A 228 21.66 -19.73 -30.15
C ASP A 228 21.30 -18.36 -30.73
N GLU A 229 20.35 -18.28 -31.66
CA GLU A 229 19.88 -17.01 -32.23
C GLU A 229 19.03 -16.24 -31.23
N ARG A 230 18.22 -16.98 -30.46
CA ARG A 230 17.41 -16.42 -29.36
C ARG A 230 18.29 -15.83 -28.28
N GLU A 231 19.37 -16.52 -27.90
CA GLU A 231 20.29 -16.03 -26.88
C GLU A 231 21.08 -14.79 -27.36
N LYS A 232 21.45 -14.74 -28.65
CA LYS A 232 22.08 -13.55 -29.26
C LYS A 232 21.14 -12.35 -29.31
N ASP A 233 19.87 -12.54 -29.67
CA ASP A 233 18.85 -11.47 -29.67
C ASP A 233 18.61 -10.93 -28.26
N ILE A 234 18.50 -11.82 -27.27
CA ILE A 234 18.34 -11.44 -25.85
C ILE A 234 19.57 -10.66 -25.36
N ARG A 235 20.81 -11.11 -25.65
CA ARG A 235 22.03 -10.38 -25.28
C ARG A 235 22.13 -9.01 -25.98
N ALA A 236 21.73 -8.91 -27.25
CA ALA A 236 21.74 -7.65 -27.99
C ALA A 236 20.74 -6.64 -27.40
N ARG A 237 19.55 -7.10 -27.02
CA ARG A 237 18.55 -6.28 -26.31
C ARG A 237 19.04 -5.85 -24.93
N LEU A 238 19.65 -6.74 -24.15
CA LEU A 238 20.22 -6.35 -22.85
C LEU A 238 21.36 -5.32 -22.96
N ARG A 239 22.10 -5.30 -24.08
CA ARG A 239 23.14 -4.29 -24.35
C ARG A 239 22.59 -2.91 -24.69
N THR A 240 21.44 -2.82 -25.38
CA THR A 240 20.80 -1.53 -25.68
C THR A 240 20.25 -0.87 -24.41
N PHE A 241 19.79 -1.65 -23.43
CA PHE A 241 19.42 -1.14 -22.10
C PHE A 241 20.61 -0.69 -21.24
N ARG A 242 21.83 -1.18 -21.52
CA ARG A 242 23.04 -0.81 -20.76
C ARG A 242 23.64 0.55 -21.18
N ARG A 243 23.07 1.26 -22.16
CA ARG A 243 23.58 2.55 -22.68
C ARG A 243 22.75 3.80 -22.28
N GLN A 244 22.06 3.76 -21.15
CA GLN A 244 21.53 4.98 -20.50
C GLN A 244 22.14 5.24 -19.12
N ILE A 245 23.45 5.00 -18.99
CA ILE A 245 24.26 5.70 -17.98
C ILE A 245 25.06 6.74 -18.77
N ILE A 246 24.55 7.98 -18.80
CA ILE A 246 25.29 9.14 -19.25
C ILE A 246 26.47 9.28 -18.27
N PRO A 247 27.74 9.27 -18.73
CA PRO A 247 28.84 9.65 -17.86
C PRO A 247 28.69 11.13 -17.52
N SER A 248 28.62 11.42 -16.22
CA SER A 248 28.91 12.75 -15.68
C SER A 248 30.27 13.20 -16.21
N SER A 249 30.29 14.16 -17.14
CA SER A 249 31.51 14.89 -17.50
C SER A 249 31.87 15.81 -16.33
N GLU A 250 32.90 15.45 -15.58
CA GLU A 250 33.68 16.40 -14.79
C GLU A 250 34.67 17.17 -15.69
N GLU A 251 35.02 18.36 -15.20
CA GLU A 251 36.12 19.27 -15.57
C GLU A 251 35.87 20.35 -16.64
N LEU A 252 35.47 21.55 -16.16
CA LEU A 252 36.36 22.70 -15.95
C LEU A 252 35.76 23.67 -14.93
#